data_AF-A0A7Y2F6S0-F1
#
_entry.id   AF-A0A7Y2F6S0-F1
#
_cell.length_a   1.000
_cell.length_b   1.000
_cell.length_c   1.000
_cell.angle_alpha   90.00
_cell.angle_beta   90.00
_cell.angle_gamma   90.00
#
_symmetry.space_group_name_H-M   'P 1'
#
loop_
_entity.id
_entity.type
_entity.pdbx_description
1 polymer ?
#
loop_
_entity_poly.entity_id
_entity_poly.type
_entity_poly.pdbx_seq_one_letter_code
_entity_poly.pdbx_strand_id
1 'polypeptide(L)'
;MKKSESDELRMQPNRSDVAALLETRLTKIESEINSLRKFLKEQAKVNRKRRRRLTLRVLLFAVAIFAGLFAWVSAIYQTSLQQAAAVDYLVAQGVFVSYEPRESLLIAALPGDPTKPPRVLLKSLGVDFFQAATNVSTRSNLFRGDDQKRLIPTLASLNQLQRLRIANLILSTADLRPLAKLRNLESLDLTRARLDNGGLHWLPNTQLRWFAAAHTYLGDTALHDLSRCPDLRYLDLERTTVTGAGLQHLYKMKSLRYLNLKRCPVTRSEVSQLATAIPNCVIDWEPLVLNKLGKVNGSAAINGRVQFGRPNPNDPRAIDRPQPPVDRYDNPRFYRSFLQPYPQSSSRIRIQSLRSWDHDGITRAT
;
A
#
# COMPACT_ATOMS: atom_id res chain seq x y z
N MET A 1 68.65 -48.72 92.07
CA MET A 1 68.41 -48.95 90.63
C MET A 1 67.02 -48.37 90.35
N LYS A 2 66.81 -47.16 89.81
CA LYS A 2 67.23 -46.50 88.55
C LYS A 2 66.88 -47.29 87.28
N LYS A 3 65.77 -46.90 86.65
CA LYS A 3 65.46 -46.80 85.20
C LYS A 3 64.12 -46.04 85.09
N SER A 4 64.04 -44.84 84.51
CA SER A 4 64.26 -44.34 83.14
C SER A 4 62.95 -44.26 82.35
N GLU A 5 62.84 -43.13 81.61
CA GLU A 5 61.98 -42.85 80.45
C GLU A 5 60.49 -42.59 80.66
N SER A 6 60.08 -41.36 80.31
CA SER A 6 59.09 -40.99 79.27
C SER A 6 58.64 -39.55 79.56
N ASP A 7 59.35 -38.51 79.11
CA ASP A 7 59.18 -37.87 77.80
C ASP A 7 57.72 -37.85 77.30
N GLU A 8 57.03 -36.72 77.52
CA GLU A 8 56.02 -36.23 76.57
C GLU A 8 55.81 -34.71 76.69
N LEU A 9 56.42 -34.00 75.73
CA LEU A 9 55.96 -32.82 75.02
C LEU A 9 55.21 -31.69 75.78
N ARG A 10 55.90 -30.54 75.88
CA ARG A 10 55.32 -29.24 75.47
C ARG A 10 56.44 -28.26 75.09
N MET A 11 57.02 -28.45 73.90
CA MET A 11 57.78 -27.36 73.25
C MET A 11 56.79 -26.25 72.89
N GLN A 12 56.80 -25.16 73.66
CA GLN A 12 56.22 -23.90 73.21
C GLN A 12 57.23 -23.23 72.27
N PRO A 13 56.82 -22.81 71.06
CA PRO A 13 57.73 -22.15 70.14
C PRO A 13 58.23 -20.85 70.77
N ASN A 14 59.54 -20.62 70.69
CA ASN A 14 60.20 -19.43 71.21
C ASN A 14 59.59 -18.17 70.57
N ARG A 15 59.30 -17.12 71.35
CA ARG A 15 58.59 -15.92 70.87
C ARG A 15 59.31 -15.24 69.69
N SER A 16 60.63 -15.38 69.59
CA SER A 16 61.46 -14.90 68.47
C SER A 16 61.14 -15.62 67.16
N ASP A 17 60.90 -16.92 67.21
CA ASP A 17 60.69 -17.76 66.01
C ASP A 17 59.28 -17.55 65.45
N VAL A 18 58.31 -17.32 66.35
CA VAL A 18 56.94 -16.96 65.97
C VAL A 18 56.91 -15.57 65.32
N ALA A 19 57.67 -14.60 65.84
CA ALA A 19 57.75 -13.26 65.26
C ALA A 19 58.38 -13.27 63.86
N ALA A 20 59.50 -13.98 63.67
CA ALA A 20 60.15 -14.13 62.36
C ALA A 20 59.24 -14.85 61.34
N LEU A 21 58.52 -15.89 61.77
CA LEU A 21 57.56 -16.59 60.94
C LEU A 21 56.38 -15.69 60.52
N LEU A 22 55.90 -14.84 61.43
CA LEU A 22 54.83 -13.87 61.15
C LEU A 22 55.27 -12.80 60.15
N GLU A 23 56.48 -12.26 60.27
CA GLU A 23 57.04 -11.30 59.30
C GLU A 23 57.21 -11.93 57.91
N THR A 24 57.67 -13.18 57.86
CA THR A 24 57.81 -13.92 56.61
C THR A 24 56.46 -14.18 55.95
N ARG A 25 55.41 -14.46 56.75
CA ARG A 25 54.05 -14.62 56.22
C ARG A 25 53.43 -13.31 55.78
N LEU A 26 53.66 -12.21 56.52
CA LEU A 26 53.18 -10.87 56.18
C LEU A 26 53.75 -10.41 54.82
N THR A 27 55.06 -10.52 54.64
CA THR A 27 55.73 -10.15 53.38
C THR A 27 55.24 -11.00 52.20
N LYS A 28 55.00 -12.30 52.43
CA LYS A 28 54.39 -13.17 51.42
C LYS A 28 52.98 -12.73 51.04
N ILE A 29 52.13 -12.43 52.02
CA ILE A 29 50.75 -11.94 51.80
C ILE A 29 50.77 -10.61 51.03
N GLU A 30 51.65 -9.68 51.39
CA GLU A 30 51.80 -8.41 50.68
C GLU A 30 52.22 -8.60 49.22
N SER A 31 53.13 -9.55 48.96
CA SER A 31 53.54 -9.89 47.60
C SER A 31 52.39 -10.47 46.77
N GLU A 32 51.55 -11.33 47.37
CA GLU A 32 50.39 -11.93 46.72
C GLU A 32 49.33 -10.88 46.41
N ILE A 33 49.04 -9.98 47.36
CA ILE A 33 48.10 -8.85 47.16
C ILE A 33 48.57 -7.96 46.02
N ASN A 34 49.87 -7.65 45.95
CA ASN A 34 50.42 -6.82 44.87
C ASN A 34 50.37 -7.54 43.51
N SER A 35 50.61 -8.85 43.47
CA SER A 35 50.48 -9.63 42.24
C SER A 35 49.03 -9.68 41.75
N LEU A 36 48.07 -9.86 42.67
CA LEU A 36 46.63 -9.84 42.37
C LEU A 36 46.18 -8.47 41.89
N ARG A 37 46.63 -7.37 42.53
CA ARG A 37 46.34 -6.01 42.07
C ARG A 37 46.86 -5.75 40.65
N LYS A 38 48.07 -6.24 40.32
CA LYS A 38 48.65 -6.13 38.99
C LYS A 38 47.85 -6.95 37.97
N PHE A 39 47.48 -8.18 38.31
CA PHE A 39 46.66 -9.05 37.47
C PHE A 39 45.28 -8.44 37.19
N LEU A 40 44.61 -7.92 38.21
CA LEU A 40 43.31 -7.26 38.06
C LEU A 40 43.40 -5.98 37.20
N LYS A 41 44.48 -5.20 37.33
CA LYS A 41 44.73 -4.04 36.45
C LYS A 41 44.94 -4.47 34.98
N GLU A 42 45.70 -5.53 34.73
CA GLU A 42 45.90 -6.04 33.37
C GLU A 42 44.61 -6.61 32.77
N GLN A 43 43.85 -7.39 33.54
CA GLN A 43 42.54 -7.90 33.12
C GLN A 43 41.57 -6.75 32.78
N ALA A 44 41.52 -5.70 33.60
CA ALA A 44 40.70 -4.52 33.34
C ALA A 44 41.14 -3.77 32.07
N LYS A 45 42.44 -3.69 31.79
CA LYS A 45 43.02 -3.04 30.60
C LYS A 45 42.70 -3.83 29.32
N VAL A 46 42.78 -5.16 29.38
CA VAL A 46 42.41 -6.07 28.28
C VAL A 46 40.91 -6.00 28.01
N ASN A 47 40.06 -6.05 29.03
CA ASN A 47 38.61 -5.94 28.85
C ASN A 47 38.16 -4.57 28.32
N ARG A 48 38.78 -3.47 28.76
CA ARG A 48 38.57 -2.13 28.17
C ARG A 48 39.00 -2.08 26.70
N LYS A 49 40.11 -2.74 26.33
CA LYS A 49 40.54 -2.86 24.92
C LYS A 49 39.58 -3.72 24.09
N ARG A 50 39.03 -4.82 24.64
CA ARG A 50 38.06 -5.69 23.96
C ARG A 50 36.72 -4.98 23.72
N ARG A 51 36.18 -4.25 24.72
CA ARG A 51 34.94 -3.44 24.57
C ARG A 51 35.08 -2.27 23.59
N ARG A 52 36.26 -1.66 23.48
CA ARG A 52 36.54 -0.58 22.52
C ARG A 52 36.87 -1.07 21.11
N ARG A 53 36.98 -2.39 20.91
CA ARG A 53 37.12 -3.03 19.59
C ARG A 53 35.76 -3.54 19.09
N LEU A 54 34.73 -2.69 19.14
CA LEU A 54 33.81 -2.67 18.00
C LEU A 54 34.71 -2.36 16.80
N THR A 55 35.08 -3.42 16.06
CA THR A 55 36.00 -3.25 14.93
C THR A 55 35.38 -2.21 14.01
N LEU A 56 36.19 -1.32 13.44
CA LEU A 56 35.72 -0.28 12.50
C LEU A 56 34.75 -0.88 11.48
N ARG A 57 34.97 -2.14 11.08
CA ARG A 57 34.06 -2.94 10.25
C ARG A 57 32.65 -3.10 10.85
N VAL A 58 32.50 -3.51 12.10
CA VAL A 58 31.16 -3.64 12.74
C VAL A 58 30.48 -2.27 12.87
N LEU A 59 31.23 -1.21 13.17
CA LEU A 59 30.68 0.16 13.18
C LEU A 59 30.20 0.57 11.78
N LEU A 60 31.02 0.34 10.75
CA LEU A 60 30.66 0.64 9.35
C LEU A 60 29.46 -0.18 8.89
N PHE A 61 29.37 -1.46 9.25
CA PHE A 61 28.21 -2.30 8.98
C PHE A 61 26.95 -1.76 9.69
N ALA A 62 27.05 -1.40 10.96
CA ALA A 62 25.93 -0.80 11.68
C ALA A 62 25.48 0.52 11.03
N VAL A 63 26.42 1.41 10.68
CA VAL A 63 26.12 2.66 9.99
C VAL A 63 25.45 2.41 8.64
N ALA A 64 25.91 1.43 7.85
CA ALA A 64 25.29 1.07 6.57
C ALA A 64 23.84 0.55 6.75
N ILE A 65 23.61 -0.29 7.76
CA ILE A 65 22.27 -0.79 8.10
C ILE A 65 21.36 0.37 8.50
N PHE A 66 21.82 1.25 9.39
CA PHE A 66 21.04 2.43 9.80
C PHE A 66 20.80 3.37 8.62
N ALA A 67 21.79 3.63 7.78
CA ALA A 67 21.64 4.46 6.58
C ALA A 67 20.59 3.87 5.63
N GLY A 68 20.60 2.55 5.41
CA GLY A 68 19.57 1.87 4.62
C GLY A 68 18.16 1.99 5.24
N LEU A 69 18.05 1.80 6.56
CA LEU A 69 16.79 1.95 7.28
C LEU A 69 16.26 3.39 7.21
N PHE A 70 17.11 4.40 7.44
CA PHE A 70 16.75 5.81 7.34
C PHE A 70 16.40 6.22 5.91
N ALA A 71 17.12 5.72 4.90
CA ALA A 71 16.77 5.95 3.50
C ALA A 71 15.39 5.38 3.18
N TRP A 72 15.07 4.19 3.70
CA TRP A 72 13.77 3.57 3.52
C TRP A 72 12.64 4.31 4.26
N VAL A 73 12.86 4.73 5.50
CA VAL A 73 11.93 5.60 6.25
C VAL A 73 11.71 6.92 5.51
N SER A 74 12.78 7.54 5.04
CA SER A 74 12.75 8.81 4.28
C SER A 74 11.97 8.66 2.99
N ALA A 75 12.15 7.56 2.26
CA ALA A 75 11.36 7.27 1.06
C ALA A 75 9.86 7.14 1.38
N ILE A 76 9.49 6.40 2.43
CA ILE A 76 8.09 6.28 2.87
C ILE A 76 7.54 7.66 3.27
N TYR A 77 8.32 8.45 4.01
CA TYR A 77 7.93 9.79 4.43
C TYR A 77 7.77 10.76 3.25
N GLN A 78 8.66 10.73 2.26
CA GLN A 78 8.50 11.52 1.03
C GLN A 78 7.26 11.11 0.26
N THR A 79 6.96 9.81 0.16
CA THR A 79 5.71 9.35 -0.47
C THR A 79 4.47 9.81 0.28
N SER A 80 4.50 9.86 1.62
CA SER A 80 3.37 10.36 2.40
C SER A 80 3.16 11.86 2.21
N LEU A 81 4.24 12.65 2.07
CA LEU A 81 4.13 14.07 1.77
C LEU A 81 3.52 14.33 0.39
N GLN A 82 3.95 13.57 -0.62
CA GLN A 82 3.40 13.67 -1.98
C GLN A 82 1.92 13.27 -2.02
N GLN A 83 1.57 12.19 -1.32
CA GLN A 83 0.18 11.74 -1.17
C GLN A 83 -0.68 12.82 -0.50
N ALA A 84 -0.23 13.39 0.62
CA ALA A 84 -0.96 14.43 1.34
C ALA A 84 -1.25 15.65 0.45
N ALA A 85 -0.25 16.13 -0.30
CA ALA A 85 -0.42 17.25 -1.22
C ALA A 85 -1.39 16.94 -2.36
N ALA A 86 -1.34 15.73 -2.92
CA ALA A 86 -2.25 15.28 -3.95
C ALA A 86 -3.70 15.17 -3.42
N VAL A 87 -3.88 14.59 -2.24
CA VAL A 87 -5.20 14.42 -1.63
C VAL A 87 -5.80 15.76 -1.19
N ASP A 88 -4.99 16.68 -0.66
CA ASP A 88 -5.46 18.04 -0.35
C ASP A 88 -6.01 18.75 -1.60
N TYR A 89 -5.32 18.63 -2.73
CA TYR A 89 -5.83 19.14 -4.01
C TYR A 89 -7.16 18.47 -4.40
N LEU A 90 -7.21 17.14 -4.38
CA LEU A 90 -8.42 16.39 -4.77
C LEU A 90 -9.62 16.74 -3.88
N VAL A 91 -9.43 16.78 -2.56
CA VAL A 91 -10.47 17.11 -1.59
C VAL A 91 -10.94 18.56 -1.75
N ALA A 92 -10.03 19.50 -2.06
CA ALA A 92 -10.39 20.88 -2.37
C ALA A 92 -11.29 20.98 -3.62
N GLN A 93 -11.13 20.06 -4.57
CA GLN A 93 -12.02 19.91 -5.74
C GLN A 93 -13.29 19.09 -5.44
N GLY A 94 -13.54 18.74 -4.18
CA GLY A 94 -14.71 17.98 -3.74
C GLY A 94 -14.70 16.51 -4.17
N VAL A 95 -13.53 15.97 -4.53
CA VAL A 95 -13.33 14.54 -4.77
C VAL A 95 -13.40 13.77 -3.46
N PHE A 96 -14.04 12.61 -3.50
CA PHE A 96 -14.03 11.70 -2.37
C PHE A 96 -12.74 10.88 -2.38
N VAL A 97 -12.02 10.88 -1.26
CA VAL A 97 -10.84 10.06 -1.03
C VAL A 97 -11.03 9.31 0.28
N SER A 98 -10.76 8.02 0.26
CA SER A 98 -10.76 7.18 1.46
C SER A 98 -9.46 6.39 1.58
N TYR A 99 -9.12 6.10 2.83
CA TYR A 99 -7.84 5.55 3.22
C TYR A 99 -7.99 4.15 3.79
N GLU A 100 -6.93 3.36 3.58
CA GLU A 100 -6.73 2.08 4.25
C GLU A 100 -5.34 2.03 4.89
N PRO A 101 -5.14 1.19 5.94
CA PRO A 101 -3.84 1.02 6.57
C PRO A 101 -2.79 0.60 5.55
N ARG A 102 -1.61 1.23 5.59
CA ARG A 102 -0.52 0.89 4.67
C ARG A 102 0.14 -0.41 5.12
N GLU A 103 0.17 -1.40 4.22
CA GLU A 103 0.93 -2.62 4.42
C GLU A 103 2.43 -2.36 4.19
N SER A 104 3.17 -2.13 5.28
CA SER A 104 4.62 -1.94 5.24
C SER A 104 5.27 -2.63 6.44
N LEU A 105 6.37 -3.34 6.18
CA LEU A 105 7.20 -3.94 7.23
C LEU A 105 7.67 -2.90 8.25
N LEU A 106 7.91 -1.66 7.83
CA LEU A 106 8.31 -0.57 8.72
C LEU A 106 7.17 -0.26 9.69
N ILE A 107 5.95 -0.14 9.16
CA ILE A 107 4.76 0.21 9.93
C ILE A 107 4.39 -0.94 10.87
N ALA A 108 4.51 -2.18 10.41
CA ALA A 108 4.31 -3.37 11.23
C ALA A 108 5.34 -3.50 12.36
N ALA A 109 6.54 -2.95 12.19
CA ALA A 109 7.58 -2.93 13.22
C ALA A 109 7.41 -1.78 14.25
N LEU A 110 6.54 -0.80 14.00
CA LEU A 110 6.25 0.26 14.97
C LEU A 110 5.41 -0.27 16.13
N PRO A 111 5.61 0.24 17.36
CA PRO A 111 4.84 -0.20 18.51
C PRO A 111 3.37 0.25 18.42
N GLY A 112 2.46 -0.69 18.66
CA GLY A 112 1.01 -0.45 18.71
C GLY A 112 0.25 -1.00 17.50
N ASP A 113 -1.05 -0.74 17.45
CA ASP A 113 -1.89 -1.09 16.31
C ASP A 113 -1.64 -0.09 15.16
N PRO A 114 -1.20 -0.52 13.97
CA PRO A 114 -0.93 0.38 12.85
C PRO A 114 -2.17 1.10 12.34
N THR A 115 -3.38 0.60 12.65
CA THR A 115 -4.64 1.29 12.35
C THR A 115 -4.96 2.42 13.34
N LYS A 116 -4.30 2.41 14.51
CA LYS A 116 -4.42 3.41 15.58
C LYS A 116 -3.03 3.78 16.12
N PRO A 117 -2.19 4.43 15.30
CA PRO A 117 -0.83 4.74 15.67
C PRO A 117 -0.78 5.64 16.93
N PRO A 118 0.26 5.50 17.78
CA PRO A 118 0.45 6.34 18.95
C PRO A 118 0.38 7.84 18.62
N ARG A 119 -0.29 8.63 19.47
CA ARG A 119 -0.49 10.08 19.25
C ARG A 119 0.80 10.85 18.97
N VAL A 120 1.92 10.45 19.58
CA VAL A 120 3.23 11.09 19.37
C VAL A 120 3.69 10.90 17.93
N LEU A 121 3.59 9.68 17.40
CA LEU A 121 3.98 9.38 16.02
C LEU A 121 3.04 10.03 15.01
N LEU A 122 1.74 10.04 15.29
CA LEU A 122 0.77 10.80 14.48
C LEU A 122 1.12 12.28 14.40
N LYS A 123 1.58 12.87 15.51
CA LYS A 123 1.98 14.28 15.53
C LYS A 123 3.21 14.55 14.68
N SER A 124 4.19 13.66 14.68
CA SER A 124 5.46 13.86 13.97
C SER A 124 5.40 13.45 12.50
N LEU A 125 4.73 12.35 12.16
CA LEU A 125 4.77 11.73 10.83
C LEU A 125 3.50 12.00 9.99
N GLY A 126 2.39 12.40 10.63
CA GLY A 126 1.11 12.60 9.97
C GLY A 126 0.34 11.29 9.71
N VAL A 127 -0.93 11.42 9.32
CA VAL A 127 -1.82 10.27 9.08
C VAL A 127 -1.45 9.53 7.78
N ASP A 128 -1.05 10.27 6.75
CA ASP A 128 -0.64 9.76 5.43
C ASP A 128 0.61 8.86 5.45
N PHE A 129 1.37 8.90 6.56
CA PHE A 129 2.49 7.98 6.77
C PHE A 129 1.99 6.56 7.06
N PHE A 130 0.93 6.44 7.85
CA PHE A 130 0.36 5.18 8.30
C PHE A 130 -0.71 4.63 7.37
N GLN A 131 -1.33 5.50 6.59
CA GLN A 131 -2.45 5.17 5.72
C GLN A 131 -2.16 5.54 4.27
N ALA A 132 -2.66 4.73 3.34
CA ALA A 132 -2.56 4.98 1.92
C ALA A 132 -3.94 5.34 1.35
N ALA A 133 -3.97 6.29 0.42
CA ALA A 133 -5.18 6.59 -0.34
C ALA A 133 -5.43 5.45 -1.35
N THR A 134 -6.34 4.53 -1.03
CA THR A 134 -6.62 3.35 -1.87
C THR A 134 -7.87 3.50 -2.72
N ASN A 135 -8.77 4.43 -2.37
CA ASN A 135 -10.01 4.66 -3.12
C ASN A 135 -10.27 6.15 -3.37
N VAL A 136 -10.54 6.48 -4.64
CA VAL A 136 -10.85 7.83 -5.10
C VAL A 136 -12.08 7.82 -6.00
N SER A 137 -13.05 8.69 -5.74
CA SER A 137 -14.25 8.86 -6.57
C SER A 137 -14.50 10.32 -6.91
N THR A 138 -14.52 10.63 -8.21
CA THR A 138 -14.87 11.97 -8.70
C THR A 138 -16.39 12.16 -8.73
N ARG A 139 -16.85 13.39 -8.52
CA ARG A 139 -18.26 13.76 -8.70
C ARG A 139 -18.50 14.44 -10.03
N SER A 140 -19.74 14.33 -10.49
CA SER A 140 -20.15 14.63 -11.85
C SER A 140 -20.04 16.09 -12.29
N ASN A 141 -19.93 17.05 -11.36
CA ASN A 141 -20.21 18.47 -11.66
C ASN A 141 -19.12 19.45 -11.19
N LEU A 142 -17.93 18.98 -10.79
CA LEU A 142 -16.97 19.83 -10.04
C LEU A 142 -15.79 20.38 -10.86
N PHE A 143 -15.48 19.79 -12.02
CA PHE A 143 -14.27 20.17 -12.75
C PHE A 143 -14.58 21.06 -13.95
N ARG A 144 -13.99 22.25 -13.99
CA ARG A 144 -14.09 23.19 -15.12
C ARG A 144 -12.69 23.54 -15.64
N GLY A 145 -12.50 23.53 -16.97
CA GLY A 145 -11.29 24.05 -17.61
C GLY A 145 -9.99 23.35 -17.17
N ASP A 146 -9.03 24.12 -16.67
CA ASP A 146 -7.67 23.65 -16.37
C ASP A 146 -7.57 22.67 -15.20
N ASP A 147 -8.54 22.64 -14.28
CA ASP A 147 -8.57 21.67 -13.18
C ASP A 147 -8.66 20.22 -13.69
N GLN A 148 -9.31 20.02 -14.83
CA GLN A 148 -9.39 18.71 -15.45
C GLN A 148 -8.03 18.20 -15.95
N LYS A 149 -7.16 19.10 -16.45
CA LYS A 149 -5.82 18.73 -16.94
C LYS A 149 -4.90 18.28 -15.81
N ARG A 150 -5.06 18.86 -14.61
CA ARG A 150 -4.26 18.50 -13.42
C ARG A 150 -4.79 17.27 -12.70
N LEU A 151 -6.07 16.94 -12.87
CA LEU A 151 -6.72 15.82 -12.19
C LEU A 151 -6.03 14.48 -12.49
N ILE A 152 -5.91 14.09 -13.77
CA ILE A 152 -5.37 12.77 -14.12
C ILE A 152 -3.90 12.60 -13.68
N PRO A 153 -2.99 13.56 -13.90
CA PRO A 153 -1.64 13.47 -13.35
C PRO A 153 -1.60 13.38 -11.81
N THR A 154 -2.51 14.08 -11.12
CA THR A 154 -2.59 14.01 -9.65
C THR A 154 -3.07 12.64 -9.19
N LEU A 155 -4.10 12.07 -9.83
CA LEU A 155 -4.56 10.70 -9.57
C LEU A 155 -3.45 9.67 -9.82
N ALA A 156 -2.70 9.84 -10.91
CA ALA A 156 -1.57 8.98 -11.27
C ALA A 156 -0.39 9.03 -10.28
N SER A 157 -0.33 10.03 -9.39
CA SER A 157 0.68 10.11 -8.33
C SER A 157 0.35 9.24 -7.10
N LEU A 158 -0.91 8.83 -6.96
CA LEU A 158 -1.37 7.97 -5.87
C LEU A 158 -1.11 6.50 -6.19
N ASN A 159 0.16 6.08 -6.15
CA ASN A 159 0.58 4.75 -6.62
C ASN A 159 -0.03 3.55 -5.86
N GLN A 160 -0.63 3.79 -4.69
CA GLN A 160 -1.32 2.78 -3.89
C GLN A 160 -2.83 2.69 -4.20
N LEU A 161 -3.29 3.39 -5.23
CA LEU A 161 -4.70 3.39 -5.58
C LEU A 161 -5.13 2.03 -6.11
N GLN A 162 -6.18 1.49 -5.49
CA GLN A 162 -6.79 0.21 -5.84
C GLN A 162 -8.16 0.40 -6.52
N ARG A 163 -8.89 1.45 -6.13
CA ARG A 163 -10.25 1.71 -6.60
C ARG A 163 -10.37 3.16 -7.09
N LEU A 164 -10.78 3.32 -8.34
CA LEU A 164 -10.87 4.63 -8.98
C LEU A 164 -12.20 4.77 -9.73
N ARG A 165 -12.93 5.84 -9.45
CA ARG A 165 -14.08 6.27 -10.25
C ARG A 165 -13.83 7.65 -10.84
N ILE A 166 -13.93 7.73 -12.16
CA ILE A 166 -13.89 8.96 -12.95
C ILE A 166 -15.21 9.07 -13.71
N ALA A 167 -16.15 9.84 -13.17
CA ALA A 167 -17.48 9.99 -13.76
C ALA A 167 -17.70 11.40 -14.31
N ASN A 168 -18.39 11.49 -15.46
CA ASN A 168 -18.85 12.73 -16.11
C ASN A 168 -17.75 13.77 -16.42
N LEU A 169 -16.55 13.29 -16.77
CA LEU A 169 -15.49 14.15 -17.33
C LEU A 169 -15.39 13.97 -18.85
N ILE A 170 -14.89 14.99 -19.54
CA ILE A 170 -14.67 14.99 -21.00
C ILE A 170 -13.21 14.71 -21.30
N LEU A 171 -12.84 13.44 -21.39
CA LEU A 171 -11.45 12.99 -21.54
C LEU A 171 -11.29 12.28 -22.88
N SER A 172 -10.07 12.25 -23.41
CA SER A 172 -9.68 11.24 -24.38
C SER A 172 -9.05 10.05 -23.66
N THR A 173 -9.04 8.89 -24.31
CA THR A 173 -8.28 7.71 -23.89
C THR A 173 -6.78 8.00 -23.77
N ALA A 174 -6.27 8.95 -24.55
CA ALA A 174 -4.89 9.43 -24.43
C ALA A 174 -4.64 10.20 -23.11
N ASP A 175 -5.62 10.95 -22.61
CA ASP A 175 -5.51 11.67 -21.34
C ASP A 175 -5.38 10.72 -20.14
N LEU A 176 -5.86 9.47 -20.28
CA LEU A 176 -5.77 8.43 -19.24
C LEU A 176 -4.41 7.73 -19.19
N ARG A 177 -3.51 7.94 -20.16
CA ARG A 177 -2.18 7.30 -20.21
C ARG A 177 -1.37 7.43 -18.91
N PRO A 178 -1.37 8.56 -18.16
CA PRO A 178 -0.66 8.65 -16.89
C PRO A 178 -1.09 7.61 -15.85
N LEU A 179 -2.34 7.12 -15.93
CA LEU A 179 -2.88 6.11 -15.01
C LEU A 179 -2.17 4.75 -15.16
N ALA A 180 -1.35 4.54 -16.19
CA ALA A 180 -0.48 3.37 -16.33
C ALA A 180 0.48 3.15 -15.14
N LYS A 181 0.69 4.16 -14.30
CA LYS A 181 1.47 4.05 -13.05
C LYS A 181 0.74 3.31 -11.94
N LEU A 182 -0.58 3.21 -12.01
CA LEU A 182 -1.45 2.62 -10.98
C LEU A 182 -1.47 1.08 -11.10
N ARG A 183 -0.33 0.45 -10.83
CA ARG A 183 -0.16 -1.01 -10.98
C ARG A 183 -1.01 -1.84 -10.01
N ASN A 184 -1.42 -1.24 -8.90
CA ASN A 184 -2.27 -1.87 -7.89
C ASN A 184 -3.78 -1.63 -8.15
N LEU A 185 -4.15 -1.03 -9.28
CA LEU A 185 -5.54 -0.73 -9.58
C LEU A 185 -6.31 -2.04 -9.82
N GLU A 186 -7.31 -2.28 -8.98
CA GLU A 186 -8.18 -3.45 -9.03
C GLU A 186 -9.56 -3.12 -9.59
N SER A 187 -10.02 -1.88 -9.43
CA SER A 187 -11.36 -1.48 -9.84
C SER A 187 -11.39 -0.08 -10.46
N LEU A 188 -11.95 0.00 -11.66
CA LEU A 188 -12.03 1.23 -12.43
C LEU A 188 -13.43 1.47 -12.96
N ASP A 189 -14.00 2.62 -12.62
CA ASP A 189 -15.29 3.08 -13.11
C ASP A 189 -15.13 4.35 -13.95
N LEU A 190 -15.42 4.24 -15.24
CA LEU A 190 -15.47 5.32 -16.22
C LEU A 190 -16.91 5.61 -16.68
N THR A 191 -17.91 5.13 -15.93
CA THR A 191 -19.33 5.26 -16.29
C THR A 191 -19.69 6.73 -16.52
N ARG A 192 -20.30 7.01 -17.67
CA ARG A 192 -20.66 8.36 -18.14
C ARG A 192 -19.47 9.32 -18.32
N ALA A 193 -18.22 8.84 -18.28
CA ALA A 193 -17.11 9.62 -18.80
C ALA A 193 -17.26 9.76 -20.31
N ARG A 194 -17.16 10.98 -20.82
CA ARG A 194 -17.16 11.22 -22.25
C ARG A 194 -15.74 10.96 -22.77
N LEU A 195 -15.54 9.73 -23.23
CA LEU A 195 -14.31 9.23 -23.86
C LEU A 195 -14.45 9.18 -25.39
N ASP A 196 -13.33 9.23 -26.10
CA ASP A 196 -13.26 8.84 -27.51
C ASP A 196 -13.27 7.30 -27.66
N ASN A 197 -13.42 6.80 -28.88
CA ASN A 197 -13.45 5.36 -29.20
C ASN A 197 -12.04 4.73 -29.28
N GLY A 198 -11.11 5.24 -28.48
CA GLY A 198 -9.72 4.78 -28.45
C GLY A 198 -9.52 3.53 -27.60
N GLY A 199 -8.29 3.01 -27.62
CA GLY A 199 -7.86 1.88 -26.78
C GLY A 199 -7.45 2.31 -25.36
N LEU A 200 -7.43 1.33 -24.46
CA LEU A 200 -7.00 1.46 -23.06
C LEU A 200 -5.78 0.57 -22.80
N HIS A 201 -4.75 0.68 -23.64
CA HIS A 201 -3.56 -0.20 -23.66
C HIS A 201 -2.78 -0.31 -22.35
N TRP A 202 -3.05 0.56 -21.37
CA TRP A 202 -2.41 0.54 -20.06
C TRP A 202 -3.10 -0.38 -19.05
N LEU A 203 -4.37 -0.73 -19.25
CA LEU A 203 -5.12 -1.61 -18.34
C LEU A 203 -4.49 -3.00 -18.14
N PRO A 204 -3.89 -3.65 -19.15
CA PRO A 204 -3.25 -4.96 -18.96
C PRO A 204 -2.08 -4.95 -17.97
N ASN A 205 -1.53 -3.78 -17.64
CA ASN A 205 -0.44 -3.62 -16.67
C ASN A 205 -0.94 -3.42 -15.22
N THR A 206 -2.24 -3.58 -14.98
CA THR A 206 -2.90 -3.41 -13.67
C THR A 206 -3.43 -4.74 -13.14
N GLN A 207 -3.95 -4.75 -11.92
CA GLN A 207 -4.57 -5.92 -11.29
C GLN A 207 -6.10 -5.90 -11.43
N LEU A 208 -6.60 -5.38 -12.54
CA LEU A 208 -8.02 -5.06 -12.72
C LEU A 208 -8.92 -6.30 -12.63
N ARG A 209 -9.85 -6.27 -11.68
CA ARG A 209 -10.91 -7.28 -11.46
C ARG A 209 -12.30 -6.73 -11.74
N TRP A 210 -12.48 -5.41 -11.60
CA TRP A 210 -13.73 -4.71 -11.83
C TRP A 210 -13.53 -3.58 -12.85
N PHE A 211 -14.31 -3.58 -13.92
CA PHE A 211 -14.34 -2.47 -14.87
C PHE A 211 -15.78 -2.11 -15.23
N ALA A 212 -16.10 -0.82 -15.20
CA ALA A 212 -17.33 -0.30 -15.76
C ALA A 212 -17.05 0.92 -16.62
N ALA A 213 -17.68 0.97 -17.78
CA ALA A 213 -17.66 2.11 -18.68
C ALA A 213 -19.02 2.29 -19.34
N ALA A 214 -20.10 2.08 -18.57
CA ALA A 214 -21.45 2.23 -19.06
C ALA A 214 -21.67 3.67 -19.56
N HIS A 215 -22.45 3.83 -20.62
CA HIS A 215 -22.73 5.12 -21.27
C HIS A 215 -21.48 5.87 -21.76
N THR A 216 -20.51 5.15 -22.32
CA THR A 216 -19.32 5.73 -22.98
C THR A 216 -19.28 5.36 -24.47
N TYR A 217 -18.31 5.91 -25.22
CA TYR A 217 -18.11 5.59 -26.64
C TYR A 217 -17.03 4.52 -26.87
N LEU A 218 -16.63 3.78 -25.84
CA LEU A 218 -15.67 2.69 -25.98
C LEU A 218 -16.23 1.58 -26.86
N GLY A 219 -15.42 1.10 -27.80
CA GLY A 219 -15.77 0.03 -28.73
C GLY A 219 -14.80 -1.14 -28.66
N ASP A 220 -14.67 -1.84 -29.79
CA ASP A 220 -13.96 -3.12 -29.87
C ASP A 220 -12.46 -3.01 -29.56
N THR A 221 -11.86 -1.85 -29.80
CA THR A 221 -10.45 -1.55 -29.46
C THR A 221 -10.20 -1.61 -27.95
N ALA A 222 -11.08 -1.00 -27.15
CA ALA A 222 -11.01 -1.08 -25.71
C ALA A 222 -11.26 -2.51 -25.21
N LEU A 223 -12.16 -3.25 -25.88
CA LEU A 223 -12.46 -4.64 -25.54
C LEU A 223 -11.29 -5.58 -25.82
N HIS A 224 -10.55 -5.35 -26.91
CA HIS A 224 -9.29 -6.03 -27.20
C HIS A 224 -8.28 -5.83 -26.06
N ASP A 225 -8.10 -4.59 -25.58
CA ASP A 225 -7.18 -4.33 -24.47
C ASP A 225 -7.66 -4.97 -23.16
N LEU A 226 -8.95 -4.86 -22.82
CA LEU A 226 -9.55 -5.48 -21.63
C LEU A 226 -9.41 -7.01 -21.64
N SER A 227 -9.42 -7.65 -22.82
CA SER A 227 -9.24 -9.10 -22.95
C SER A 227 -7.87 -9.60 -22.47
N ARG A 228 -6.91 -8.68 -22.34
CA ARG A 228 -5.56 -8.95 -21.83
C ARG A 228 -5.42 -8.74 -20.33
N CYS A 229 -6.50 -8.38 -19.62
CA CYS A 229 -6.55 -8.33 -18.16
C CYS A 229 -6.93 -9.73 -17.61
N PRO A 230 -5.96 -10.54 -17.16
CA PRO A 230 -6.21 -11.95 -16.85
C PRO A 230 -7.16 -12.15 -15.66
N ASP A 231 -7.23 -11.19 -14.75
CA ASP A 231 -8.01 -11.27 -13.51
C ASP A 231 -9.37 -10.56 -13.58
N LEU A 232 -9.76 -10.05 -14.75
CA LEU A 232 -11.02 -9.30 -14.90
C LEU A 232 -12.23 -10.23 -14.69
N ARG A 233 -13.10 -9.84 -13.75
CA ARG A 233 -14.26 -10.64 -13.33
C ARG A 233 -15.59 -9.95 -13.58
N TYR A 234 -15.62 -8.63 -13.42
CA TYR A 234 -16.81 -7.81 -13.66
C TYR A 234 -16.52 -6.81 -14.78
N LEU A 235 -17.36 -6.83 -15.81
CA LEU A 235 -17.27 -5.95 -16.96
C LEU A 235 -18.65 -5.36 -17.27
N ASP A 236 -18.80 -4.05 -17.11
CA ASP A 236 -20.01 -3.32 -17.49
C ASP A 236 -19.77 -2.42 -18.69
N LEU A 237 -20.44 -2.74 -19.79
CA LEU A 237 -20.35 -2.06 -21.07
C LEU A 237 -21.72 -1.56 -21.53
N GLU A 238 -22.70 -1.41 -20.62
CA GLU A 238 -24.04 -0.95 -20.99
C GLU A 238 -23.98 0.34 -21.83
N ARG A 239 -24.70 0.36 -22.96
CA ARG A 239 -24.78 1.52 -23.86
C ARG A 239 -23.40 2.03 -24.32
N THR A 240 -22.53 1.11 -24.70
CA THR A 240 -21.27 1.38 -25.40
C THR A 240 -21.37 1.10 -26.90
N THR A 241 -20.29 1.30 -27.66
CA THR A 241 -20.24 1.08 -29.12
C THR A 241 -19.65 -0.28 -29.50
N VAL A 242 -19.49 -1.19 -28.52
CA VAL A 242 -18.99 -2.56 -28.71
C VAL A 242 -19.91 -3.36 -29.65
N THR A 243 -19.31 -4.04 -30.62
CA THR A 243 -20.01 -4.85 -31.62
C THR A 243 -19.74 -6.34 -31.44
N GLY A 244 -20.43 -7.18 -32.22
CA GLY A 244 -20.19 -8.62 -32.25
C GLY A 244 -18.74 -9.01 -32.61
N ALA A 245 -18.04 -8.19 -33.39
CA ALA A 245 -16.63 -8.42 -33.71
C ALA A 245 -15.76 -8.32 -32.45
N GLY A 246 -16.01 -7.32 -31.60
CA GLY A 246 -15.30 -7.15 -30.34
C GLY A 246 -15.53 -8.30 -29.35
N LEU A 247 -16.72 -8.91 -29.34
CA LEU A 247 -17.03 -10.02 -28.42
C LEU A 247 -16.11 -11.23 -28.61
N GLN A 248 -15.51 -11.41 -29.78
CA GLN A 248 -14.57 -12.49 -30.06
C GLN A 248 -13.33 -12.44 -29.13
N HIS A 249 -12.92 -11.23 -28.71
CA HIS A 249 -11.82 -11.06 -27.78
C HIS A 249 -12.12 -11.65 -26.39
N LEU A 250 -13.40 -11.73 -25.99
CA LEU A 250 -13.81 -12.22 -24.69
C LEU A 250 -13.86 -13.74 -24.58
N TYR A 251 -13.79 -14.50 -25.69
CA TYR A 251 -13.96 -15.97 -25.71
C TYR A 251 -12.94 -16.70 -24.81
N LYS A 252 -11.77 -16.09 -24.60
CA LYS A 252 -10.68 -16.64 -23.79
C LYS A 252 -10.68 -16.16 -22.32
N MET A 253 -11.55 -15.22 -21.95
CA MET A 253 -11.61 -14.65 -20.60
C MET A 253 -12.32 -15.57 -19.61
N LYS A 254 -11.67 -16.67 -19.22
CA LYS A 254 -12.23 -17.65 -18.28
C LYS A 254 -12.38 -17.12 -16.85
N SER A 255 -11.78 -15.98 -16.54
CA SER A 255 -11.92 -15.24 -15.27
C SER A 255 -13.16 -14.36 -15.23
N LEU A 256 -13.79 -14.05 -16.36
CA LEU A 256 -14.97 -13.20 -16.40
C LEU A 256 -16.18 -13.90 -15.76
N ARG A 257 -16.93 -13.18 -14.92
CA ARG A 257 -18.05 -13.71 -14.12
C ARG A 257 -19.34 -12.96 -14.37
N TYR A 258 -19.23 -11.67 -14.62
CA TYR A 258 -20.37 -10.83 -14.96
C TYR A 258 -20.01 -9.93 -16.13
N LEU A 259 -20.90 -9.89 -17.11
CA LEU A 259 -20.80 -9.07 -18.29
C LEU A 259 -22.15 -8.40 -18.56
N ASN A 260 -22.18 -7.07 -18.55
CA ASN A 260 -23.37 -6.30 -18.93
C ASN A 260 -23.20 -5.74 -20.35
N LEU A 261 -24.01 -6.23 -21.29
CA LEU A 261 -24.07 -5.82 -22.70
C LEU A 261 -25.40 -5.17 -23.06
N LYS A 262 -26.17 -4.71 -22.07
CA LYS A 262 -27.45 -4.04 -22.34
C LYS A 262 -27.25 -2.87 -23.28
N ARG A 263 -28.09 -2.81 -24.31
CA ARG A 263 -28.14 -1.73 -25.29
C ARG A 263 -26.80 -1.48 -25.99
N CYS A 264 -26.01 -2.54 -26.18
CA CYS A 264 -24.89 -2.54 -27.10
C CYS A 264 -25.36 -2.96 -28.51
N PRO A 265 -24.69 -2.55 -29.58
CA PRO A 265 -24.95 -3.02 -30.95
C PRO A 265 -24.45 -4.47 -31.16
N VAL A 266 -24.98 -5.40 -30.36
CA VAL A 266 -24.70 -6.84 -30.42
C VAL A 266 -26.02 -7.62 -30.51
N THR A 267 -26.01 -8.69 -31.30
CA THR A 267 -27.18 -9.53 -31.56
C THR A 267 -27.31 -10.66 -30.54
N ARG A 268 -28.51 -11.23 -30.42
CA ARG A 268 -28.78 -12.39 -29.57
C ARG A 268 -27.89 -13.60 -29.91
N SER A 269 -27.64 -13.82 -31.21
CA SER A 269 -26.82 -14.94 -31.70
C SER A 269 -25.37 -14.82 -31.23
N GLU A 270 -24.78 -13.64 -31.37
CA GLU A 270 -23.40 -13.38 -30.93
C GLU A 270 -23.24 -13.54 -29.41
N VAL A 271 -24.19 -13.03 -28.63
CA VAL A 271 -24.20 -13.23 -27.17
C VAL A 271 -24.37 -14.69 -26.79
N SER A 272 -25.18 -15.45 -27.52
CA SER A 272 -25.33 -16.91 -27.30
C SER A 272 -24.03 -17.67 -27.61
N GLN A 273 -23.29 -17.29 -28.65
CA GLN A 273 -21.98 -17.86 -28.95
C GLN A 273 -20.98 -17.55 -27.84
N LEU A 274 -20.95 -16.30 -27.37
CA LEU A 274 -20.12 -15.88 -26.23
C LEU A 274 -20.46 -16.68 -24.97
N ALA A 275 -21.75 -16.82 -24.63
CA ALA A 275 -22.19 -17.60 -23.48
C ALA A 275 -21.73 -19.07 -23.54
N THR A 276 -21.68 -19.65 -24.74
CA THR A 276 -21.15 -20.99 -24.95
C THR A 276 -19.63 -21.04 -24.74
N ALA A 277 -18.91 -20.01 -25.17
CA ALA A 277 -17.46 -19.91 -24.99
C ALA A 277 -17.04 -19.64 -23.53
N ILE A 278 -17.82 -18.88 -22.75
CA ILE A 278 -17.56 -18.55 -21.35
C ILE A 278 -18.75 -18.94 -20.44
N PRO A 279 -19.02 -20.25 -20.25
CA PRO A 279 -20.26 -20.74 -19.62
C PRO A 279 -20.43 -20.34 -18.14
N ASN A 280 -19.33 -20.00 -17.46
CA ASN A 280 -19.32 -19.57 -16.05
C ASN A 280 -19.49 -18.05 -15.88
N CYS A 281 -19.75 -17.31 -16.97
CA CYS A 281 -20.02 -15.89 -16.95
C CYS A 281 -21.52 -15.64 -17.08
N VAL A 282 -22.08 -14.85 -16.17
CA VAL A 282 -23.44 -14.33 -16.27
C VAL A 282 -23.43 -13.13 -17.20
N ILE A 283 -24.14 -13.23 -18.31
CA ILE A 283 -24.22 -12.18 -19.33
C ILE A 283 -25.61 -11.58 -19.33
N ASP A 284 -25.68 -10.31 -18.96
CA ASP A 284 -26.89 -9.50 -18.97
C ASP A 284 -26.99 -8.79 -20.33
N TRP A 285 -27.97 -9.14 -21.15
CA TRP A 285 -28.16 -8.55 -22.47
C TRP A 285 -29.56 -7.99 -22.66
N GLU A 286 -29.64 -6.87 -23.39
CA GLU A 286 -30.87 -6.22 -23.86
C GLU A 286 -30.53 -5.63 -25.23
N PRO A 287 -31.37 -5.81 -26.27
CA PRO A 287 -31.08 -5.28 -27.59
C PRO A 287 -31.09 -3.75 -27.62
N LEU A 288 -30.19 -3.15 -28.40
CA LEU A 288 -30.27 -1.73 -28.73
C LEU A 288 -31.38 -1.50 -29.77
N VAL A 289 -32.54 -1.00 -29.33
CA VAL A 289 -33.65 -0.67 -30.22
C VAL A 289 -33.60 0.81 -30.59
N LEU A 290 -33.42 1.09 -31.87
CA LEU A 290 -33.51 2.44 -32.42
C LEU A 290 -34.91 2.69 -32.96
N ASN A 291 -35.46 3.88 -32.72
CA ASN A 291 -36.68 4.34 -33.38
C ASN A 291 -36.38 4.75 -34.84
N LYS A 292 -37.43 5.05 -35.63
CA LYS A 292 -37.31 5.49 -37.04
C LYS A 292 -36.43 6.75 -37.24
N LEU A 293 -36.13 7.49 -36.17
CA LEU A 293 -35.29 8.69 -36.15
C LEU A 293 -33.86 8.40 -35.64
N GLY A 294 -33.47 7.13 -35.49
CA GLY A 294 -32.16 6.72 -35.00
C GLY A 294 -31.92 6.96 -33.50
N LYS A 295 -32.95 7.32 -32.72
CA LYS A 295 -32.86 7.50 -31.26
C LYS A 295 -33.26 6.24 -30.53
N VAL A 296 -32.61 5.96 -29.39
CA VAL A 296 -32.91 4.79 -28.55
C VAL A 296 -34.37 4.85 -28.06
N ASN A 297 -35.16 3.83 -28.37
CA ASN A 297 -36.56 3.72 -27.92
C ASN A 297 -36.60 3.17 -26.48
N GLY A 298 -37.14 3.96 -25.54
CA GLY A 298 -37.24 3.56 -24.13
C GLY A 298 -38.17 2.37 -23.86
N SER A 299 -39.08 2.05 -24.80
CA SER A 299 -40.14 1.04 -24.62
C SER A 299 -39.69 -0.42 -24.82
N ALA A 300 -38.50 -0.68 -25.37
CA ALA A 300 -37.96 -2.04 -25.50
C ALA A 300 -37.50 -2.64 -24.14
N ALA A 301 -37.46 -1.80 -23.09
CA ALA A 301 -36.95 -2.09 -21.76
C ALA A 301 -37.78 -3.11 -20.95
N ILE A 302 -38.97 -3.51 -21.40
CA ILE A 302 -39.90 -4.33 -20.59
C ILE A 302 -39.81 -5.82 -20.93
N ASN A 303 -39.48 -6.21 -22.17
CA ASN A 303 -39.51 -7.62 -22.62
C ASN A 303 -38.18 -8.14 -23.22
N GLY A 304 -37.12 -7.32 -23.26
CA GLY A 304 -35.88 -7.65 -23.99
C GLY A 304 -34.70 -8.14 -23.15
N ARG A 305 -34.80 -8.12 -21.81
CA ARG A 305 -33.70 -8.54 -20.93
C ARG A 305 -33.58 -10.06 -20.96
N VAL A 306 -32.45 -10.55 -21.46
CA VAL A 306 -32.09 -11.96 -21.43
C VAL A 306 -30.81 -12.11 -20.65
N GLN A 307 -30.82 -13.00 -19.68
CA GLN A 307 -29.63 -13.42 -18.98
C GLN A 307 -29.12 -14.73 -19.58
N PHE A 308 -27.84 -14.75 -19.96
CA PHE A 308 -27.15 -15.94 -20.44
C PHE A 308 -26.11 -16.41 -19.42
N GLY A 309 -25.75 -17.69 -19.50
CA GLY A 309 -24.82 -18.32 -18.58
C GLY A 309 -25.40 -18.54 -17.18
N ARG A 310 -24.66 -19.28 -16.35
CA ARG A 310 -25.02 -19.52 -14.95
C ARG A 310 -23.78 -19.36 -14.08
N PRO A 311 -23.89 -18.76 -12.87
CA PRO A 311 -22.79 -18.78 -11.94
C PRO A 311 -22.48 -20.23 -11.58
N ASN A 312 -21.20 -20.62 -11.62
CA ASN A 312 -20.78 -21.92 -11.11
C ASN A 312 -20.80 -21.88 -9.57
N PRO A 313 -21.69 -22.64 -8.90
CA PRO A 313 -21.81 -22.62 -7.44
C PRO A 313 -20.57 -23.17 -6.73
N ASN A 314 -19.74 -23.97 -7.42
CA ASN A 314 -18.53 -24.60 -6.89
C ASN A 314 -17.25 -23.89 -7.35
N ASP A 315 -17.32 -22.70 -7.95
CA ASP A 315 -16.10 -21.95 -8.29
C ASP A 315 -15.42 -21.48 -7.00
N PRO A 316 -14.21 -21.96 -6.66
CA PRO A 316 -13.50 -21.54 -5.44
C PRO A 316 -13.18 -20.04 -5.43
N ARG A 317 -13.32 -19.34 -6.58
CA ARG A 317 -13.16 -17.88 -6.70
C ARG A 317 -14.45 -17.10 -6.42
N ALA A 318 -15.59 -17.74 -6.17
CA ALA A 318 -16.88 -17.07 -5.92
C ALA A 318 -16.88 -16.19 -4.66
N ILE A 319 -15.97 -16.45 -3.72
CA ILE A 319 -15.71 -15.64 -2.52
C ILE A 319 -14.94 -14.34 -2.82
N ASP A 320 -14.19 -14.29 -3.93
CA ASP A 320 -13.34 -13.17 -4.31
C ASP A 320 -14.13 -12.22 -5.23
N ARG A 321 -15.12 -11.54 -4.63
CA ARG A 321 -15.98 -10.61 -5.37
C ARG A 321 -15.21 -9.31 -5.66
N PRO A 322 -15.04 -8.93 -6.94
CA PRO A 322 -14.41 -7.66 -7.29
C PRO A 322 -15.18 -6.50 -6.64
N GLN A 323 -14.47 -5.61 -5.95
CA GLN A 323 -15.08 -4.56 -5.14
C GLN A 323 -15.20 -3.26 -5.94
N PRO A 324 -16.40 -2.74 -6.22
CA PRO A 324 -16.52 -1.48 -6.98
C PRO A 324 -15.88 -0.30 -6.22
N PRO A 325 -15.50 0.79 -6.91
CA PRO A 325 -15.10 2.01 -6.24
C PRO A 325 -16.17 2.51 -5.28
N VAL A 326 -15.74 2.98 -4.10
CA VAL A 326 -16.63 3.42 -3.03
C VAL A 326 -16.92 4.91 -3.20
N ASP A 327 -18.21 5.24 -3.22
CA ASP A 327 -18.71 6.61 -3.11
C ASP A 327 -19.37 6.80 -1.72
N ARG A 328 -19.26 8.02 -1.19
CA ARG A 328 -19.88 8.46 0.06
C ARG A 328 -21.41 8.27 0.06
N TYR A 329 -22.06 8.28 -1.11
CA TYR A 329 -23.52 8.30 -1.21
C TYR A 329 -24.16 7.11 -1.91
N ASP A 330 -23.51 6.51 -2.91
CA ASP A 330 -24.14 5.47 -3.74
C ASP A 330 -24.06 4.05 -3.15
N ASN A 331 -23.09 3.76 -2.26
CA ASN A 331 -22.95 2.39 -1.73
C ASN A 331 -22.41 2.25 -0.30
N PRO A 332 -23.07 2.85 0.72
CA PRO A 332 -22.61 2.79 2.10
C PRO A 332 -22.79 1.41 2.78
N ARG A 333 -23.51 0.47 2.17
CA ARG A 333 -23.88 -0.81 2.81
C ARG A 333 -22.85 -1.93 2.68
N PHE A 334 -21.85 -1.81 1.79
CA PHE A 334 -20.83 -2.85 1.60
C PHE A 334 -19.58 -2.70 2.49
N TYR A 335 -19.37 -1.57 3.15
CA TYR A 335 -18.18 -1.36 3.99
C TYR A 335 -18.50 -0.53 5.23
N ARG A 336 -18.43 -1.15 6.41
CA ARG A 336 -18.71 -0.50 7.68
C ARG A 336 -17.60 -0.56 8.74
N SER A 337 -16.38 -1.01 8.42
CA SER A 337 -15.35 -1.17 9.45
C SER A 337 -13.98 -0.52 9.22
N PHE A 338 -13.54 -0.22 7.98
CA PHE A 338 -12.15 0.26 7.76
C PHE A 338 -11.98 1.50 6.86
N LEU A 339 -12.98 1.89 6.08
CA LEU A 339 -12.89 3.09 5.24
C LEU A 339 -13.08 4.34 6.09
N GLN A 340 -11.97 4.98 6.44
CA GLN A 340 -12.01 6.29 7.09
C GLN A 340 -12.04 7.37 5.99
N PRO A 341 -13.11 8.19 5.90
CA PRO A 341 -13.09 9.36 5.04
C PRO A 341 -11.99 10.31 5.53
N TYR A 342 -11.33 11.01 4.61
CA TYR A 342 -10.29 11.98 4.97
C TYR A 342 -10.79 12.93 6.08
N PRO A 343 -10.06 13.06 7.20
CA PRO A 343 -10.52 13.87 8.32
C PRO A 343 -10.65 15.34 7.90
N GLN A 344 -11.88 15.86 7.89
CA GLN A 344 -12.20 17.19 7.35
C GLN A 344 -11.74 18.35 8.26
N SER A 345 -11.44 18.12 9.54
CA SER A 345 -10.84 19.16 10.38
C SER A 345 -10.18 18.58 11.64
N SER A 346 -9.14 19.30 12.11
CA SER A 346 -8.47 19.23 13.43
C SER A 346 -7.16 18.44 13.60
N SER A 347 -6.66 17.68 12.63
CA SER A 347 -5.29 17.13 12.66
C SER A 347 -4.41 17.66 11.52
N ARG A 348 -4.54 18.95 11.19
CA ARG A 348 -3.53 19.69 10.43
C ARG A 348 -2.29 19.84 11.30
N ILE A 349 -1.38 18.87 11.30
CA ILE A 349 0.03 19.18 11.57
C ILE A 349 0.65 19.51 10.24
N ARG A 350 0.48 20.80 9.95
CA ARG A 350 0.90 21.49 8.75
C ARG A 350 2.43 21.43 8.71
N ILE A 351 3.00 20.61 7.83
CA ILE A 351 4.42 20.68 7.46
C ILE A 351 4.56 21.86 6.48
N GLN A 352 4.29 23.07 6.97
CA GLN A 352 4.69 24.31 6.31
C GLN A 352 6.03 24.82 6.87
N SER A 353 6.54 24.24 7.97
CA SER A 353 7.76 24.74 8.64
C SER A 353 9.09 24.23 8.06
N LEU A 354 9.08 23.33 7.06
CA LEU A 354 10.33 22.83 6.45
C LEU A 354 10.66 23.45 5.08
N ARG A 355 9.72 24.17 4.44
CA ARG A 355 10.05 25.00 3.25
C ARG A 355 10.56 26.41 3.61
N SER A 356 10.35 26.86 4.84
CA SER A 356 10.84 28.16 5.34
C SER A 356 12.25 28.09 5.93
N TRP A 357 12.92 26.93 5.90
CA TRP A 357 14.29 26.78 6.41
C TRP A 357 15.38 26.76 5.32
N ASP A 358 15.01 26.67 4.04
CA ASP A 358 16.00 26.50 2.96
C ASP A 358 16.26 27.73 2.08
N HIS A 359 15.67 28.90 2.34
CA HIS A 359 15.91 30.10 1.50
C HIS A 359 16.32 31.41 2.19
N ASP A 360 16.33 31.51 3.53
CA ASP A 360 16.67 32.79 4.22
C ASP A 360 17.93 32.75 5.12
N GLY A 361 18.78 31.72 5.00
CA GLY A 361 19.91 31.50 5.92
C GLY A 361 21.32 31.78 5.39
N ILE A 362 21.51 32.01 4.08
CA ILE A 362 22.86 32.14 3.49
C ILE A 362 22.87 33.27 2.45
N THR A 363 22.67 34.51 2.88
CA THR A 363 23.20 35.71 2.19
C THR A 363 23.17 36.90 3.15
N ARG A 364 24.19 37.01 4.02
CA ARG A 364 24.77 38.28 4.53
C ARG A 364 25.77 37.99 5.65
N ALA A 365 27.01 37.76 5.26
CA ALA A 365 28.21 38.02 6.08
C ALA A 365 29.43 38.03 5.15
N THR A 366 29.61 39.14 4.43
CA THR A 366 30.90 39.63 3.92
C THR A 366 30.84 41.14 3.93
#